data_AF-A0A962ICF9-F1
#
_entry.id   AF-A0A962ICF9-F1
#
_cell.length_a   1.000
_cell.length_b   1.000
_cell.length_c   1.000
_cell.angle_alpha   90.00
_cell.angle_beta   90.00
_cell.angle_gamma   90.00
#
_symmetry.space_group_name_H-M   'P 1'
#
loop_
_entity.id
_entity.type
_entity.pdbx_description
1 polymer ?
#
loop_
_entity_poly.entity_id
_entity_poly.type
_entity_poly.pdbx_seq_one_letter_code
_entity_poly.pdbx_strand_id
1 'polypeptide(L)'
;MRPVFVLAMSAGLGCGLVSCNESNGVDLGLEAASRPLMMLSVDGVGPLNATTPFNLIRIGQAFQDFNVTEETRFAEDEKYPVITVKQAIEPLLSINPDAREQNIFSIIVHDNKIGNGLGHKIGTRFADIYSYDNTERCAPGMEEWRGKVMCYAPHARNILYLFEKPAVANAPVLENGAAPAPAQMTDWTLGAIVWKSPRPRTRTASASN
;
A
#
# COMPACT_ATOMS: atom_id res chain seq x y z
N MET A 1 -35.01 63.49 -24.73
CA MET A 1 -34.13 64.67 -24.55
C MET A 1 -33.02 64.28 -23.59
N ARG A 2 -31.77 64.31 -24.06
CA ARG A 2 -30.57 64.19 -23.21
C ARG A 2 -30.24 65.57 -22.62
N PRO A 3 -29.61 65.62 -21.44
CA PRO A 3 -28.57 66.60 -21.20
C PRO A 3 -27.19 65.94 -21.11
N VAL A 4 -26.23 66.74 -21.54
CA VAL A 4 -24.81 66.50 -21.76
C VAL A 4 -24.02 66.61 -20.45
N PHE A 5 -22.91 65.87 -20.42
CA PHE A 5 -21.79 65.88 -19.47
C PHE A 5 -21.27 67.27 -19.05
N VAL A 6 -20.76 67.38 -17.82
CA VAL A 6 -19.53 68.14 -17.54
C VAL A 6 -18.66 67.35 -16.55
N LEU A 7 -17.45 67.04 -17.01
CA LEU A 7 -16.32 66.53 -16.23
C LEU A 7 -15.67 67.67 -15.44
N ALA A 8 -15.29 67.44 -14.19
CA ALA A 8 -14.26 68.23 -13.52
C ALA A 8 -13.19 67.29 -12.96
N MET A 9 -12.01 67.36 -13.56
CA MET A 9 -10.77 66.75 -13.06
C MET A 9 -10.27 67.54 -11.85
N SER A 10 -9.75 66.84 -10.85
CA SER A 10 -8.81 67.41 -9.88
C SER A 10 -7.77 66.34 -9.55
N ALA A 11 -6.51 66.73 -9.72
CA ALA A 11 -5.33 65.89 -9.70
C ALA A 11 -4.48 66.16 -8.44
N GLY A 12 -3.72 65.13 -8.02
CA GLY A 12 -2.61 65.22 -7.06
C GLY A 12 -3.00 64.91 -5.61
N LEU A 13 -2.26 64.20 -4.76
CA LEU A 13 -0.91 63.61 -4.72
C LEU A 13 -1.11 62.30 -3.89
N GLY A 14 -0.49 61.15 -4.14
CA GLY A 14 0.96 60.94 -4.13
C GLY A 14 1.46 60.61 -2.71
N CYS A 15 1.31 59.36 -2.26
CA CYS A 15 2.22 58.73 -1.30
C CYS A 15 2.13 57.21 -1.49
N GLY A 16 3.20 56.64 -2.05
CA GLY A 16 3.31 55.23 -2.31
C GLY A 16 3.52 54.43 -1.02
N LEU A 17 2.86 53.27 -0.95
CA LEU A 17 3.41 52.14 -0.25
C LEU A 17 3.77 51.11 -1.31
N VAL A 18 5.07 50.83 -1.36
CA VAL A 18 5.69 49.73 -2.08
C VAL A 18 5.03 48.44 -1.59
N SER A 19 4.17 47.83 -2.40
CA SER A 19 3.82 46.42 -2.22
C SER A 19 4.80 45.64 -3.09
N CYS A 20 5.68 44.89 -2.44
CA CYS A 20 6.73 44.12 -3.10
C CYS A 20 6.14 43.14 -4.11
N ASN A 21 6.74 43.17 -5.29
CA ASN A 21 6.52 42.33 -6.43
C ASN A 21 6.85 40.86 -6.11
N GLU A 22 5.96 39.98 -6.54
CA GLU A 22 6.26 38.76 -7.30
C GLU A 22 7.53 37.99 -6.91
N SER A 23 7.36 37.01 -6.03
CA SER A 23 8.12 35.77 -6.13
C SER A 23 7.17 34.71 -6.69
N ASN A 24 7.15 34.60 -8.03
CA ASN A 24 6.78 33.38 -8.75
C ASN A 24 7.78 32.29 -8.33
N GLY A 25 7.57 31.74 -7.13
CA GLY A 25 8.17 30.50 -6.72
C GLY A 25 7.54 29.42 -7.58
N VAL A 26 8.27 28.98 -8.59
CA VAL A 26 8.01 27.70 -9.23
C VAL A 26 8.19 26.68 -8.12
N ASP A 27 7.07 26.29 -7.50
CA ASP A 27 6.98 25.09 -6.68
C ASP A 27 7.23 23.91 -7.62
N LEU A 28 8.52 23.66 -7.88
CA LEU A 28 8.95 22.35 -8.31
C LEU A 28 8.65 21.45 -7.13
N GLY A 29 7.41 20.95 -7.10
CA GLY A 29 6.90 19.96 -6.17
C GLY A 29 7.77 18.71 -6.24
N LEU A 30 8.94 18.80 -5.62
CA LEU A 30 9.58 17.68 -4.98
C LEU A 30 8.59 17.29 -3.90
N GLU A 31 7.74 16.30 -4.19
CA GLU A 31 7.01 15.57 -3.17
C GLU A 31 8.01 15.31 -2.05
N ALA A 32 7.89 16.08 -0.96
CA ALA A 32 8.69 15.84 0.22
C ALA A 32 8.39 14.39 0.58
N ALA A 33 9.38 13.51 0.46
CA ALA A 33 9.23 12.10 0.72
C ALA A 33 8.74 11.98 2.17
N SER A 34 7.43 11.84 2.33
CA SER A 34 6.82 11.83 3.65
C SER A 34 7.33 10.59 4.35
N ARG A 35 7.79 10.77 5.59
CA ARG A 35 8.25 9.63 6.38
C ARG A 35 7.09 8.65 6.49
N PRO A 36 7.32 7.35 6.27
CA PRO A 36 6.27 6.37 6.47
C PRO A 36 5.67 6.49 7.87
N LEU A 37 4.35 6.38 7.96
CA LEU A 37 3.59 6.41 9.21
C LEU A 37 4.03 5.25 10.11
N MET A 38 4.34 4.11 9.47
CA MET A 38 4.83 2.90 10.09
C MET A 38 5.66 2.10 9.09
N MET A 39 6.28 1.02 9.54
CA MET A 39 7.11 0.14 8.73
C MET A 39 6.61 -1.30 8.76
N LEU A 40 6.49 -1.91 7.59
CA LEU A 40 6.42 -3.36 7.41
C LEU A 40 7.82 -3.95 7.54
N SER A 41 7.92 -5.06 8.26
CA SER A 41 9.14 -5.86 8.45
C SER A 41 8.80 -7.35 8.44
N VAL A 42 9.81 -8.21 8.58
CA VAL A 42 9.59 -9.65 8.75
C VAL A 42 8.79 -9.98 10.00
N ASP A 43 8.83 -9.13 11.03
CA ASP A 43 8.15 -9.39 12.31
C ASP A 43 6.68 -8.92 12.32
N GLY A 44 6.30 -8.03 11.41
CA GLY A 44 4.97 -7.46 11.38
C GLY A 44 4.89 -6.09 10.71
N VAL A 45 3.82 -5.35 10.99
CA VAL A 45 3.56 -4.01 10.45
C VAL A 45 3.32 -3.04 11.61
N GLY A 46 4.28 -2.15 11.84
CA GLY A 46 4.26 -1.28 13.02
C GLY A 46 4.17 -2.12 14.32
N PRO A 47 3.19 -1.85 15.20
CA PRO A 47 3.00 -2.63 16.43
C PRO A 47 2.29 -3.98 16.22
N LEU A 48 1.75 -4.24 15.03
CA LEU A 48 0.99 -5.45 14.74
C LEU A 48 1.89 -6.61 14.35
N ASN A 49 1.67 -7.78 14.94
CA ASN A 49 2.40 -9.01 14.63
C ASN A 49 1.56 -10.26 14.91
N ALA A 50 2.17 -11.43 14.78
CA ALA A 50 1.53 -12.75 14.92
C ALA A 50 0.92 -13.01 16.31
N THR A 51 1.37 -12.30 17.34
CA THR A 51 0.88 -12.43 18.72
C THR A 51 -0.17 -11.37 19.07
N THR A 52 -0.45 -10.45 18.15
CA THR A 52 -1.48 -9.44 18.35
C THR A 52 -2.84 -10.10 18.24
N PRO A 53 -3.72 -9.95 19.25
CA PRO A 53 -5.07 -10.46 19.16
C PRO A 53 -5.83 -9.82 17.99
N PHE A 54 -6.55 -10.62 17.22
CA PHE A 54 -7.45 -10.12 16.20
C PHE A 54 -8.68 -9.50 16.88
N ASN A 55 -8.62 -8.21 17.15
CA ASN A 55 -9.63 -7.51 17.95
C ASN A 55 -9.71 -6.03 17.55
N LEU A 56 -10.89 -5.59 17.13
CA LEU A 56 -11.14 -4.23 16.65
C LEU A 56 -10.69 -3.15 17.65
N ILE A 57 -10.97 -3.32 18.94
CA ILE A 57 -10.63 -2.32 19.96
C ILE A 57 -9.10 -2.21 20.12
N ARG A 58 -8.41 -3.34 20.26
CA ARG A 58 -6.95 -3.37 20.44
C ARG A 58 -6.21 -2.85 19.22
N ILE A 59 -6.67 -3.23 18.02
CA ILE A 59 -6.10 -2.70 16.78
C ILE A 59 -6.43 -1.20 16.68
N GLY A 60 -7.66 -0.77 16.95
CA GLY A 60 -8.04 0.65 16.98
C GLY A 60 -7.15 1.51 17.88
N GLN A 61 -6.75 1.00 19.05
CA GLN A 61 -5.82 1.68 19.96
C GLN A 61 -4.42 1.89 19.38
N ALA A 62 -3.96 1.02 18.48
CA ALA A 62 -2.69 1.18 17.77
C ALA A 62 -2.77 2.18 16.61
N PHE A 63 -4.00 2.56 16.19
CA PHE A 63 -4.30 3.35 15.01
C PHE A 63 -5.30 4.47 15.31
N GLN A 64 -5.10 5.21 16.41
CA GLN A 64 -6.09 6.17 16.93
C GLN A 64 -6.43 7.31 15.96
N ASP A 65 -5.49 7.68 15.09
CA ASP A 65 -5.65 8.74 14.10
C ASP A 65 -6.24 8.25 12.76
N PHE A 66 -6.65 6.98 12.70
CA PHE A 66 -7.16 6.34 11.49
C PHE A 66 -8.58 5.82 11.69
N ASN A 67 -9.27 5.64 10.58
CA ASN A 67 -10.56 4.96 10.58
C ASN A 67 -10.32 3.44 10.59
N VAL A 68 -10.65 2.79 11.71
CA VAL A 68 -10.51 1.35 11.87
C VAL A 68 -11.89 0.71 11.92
N THR A 69 -12.18 -0.17 10.96
CA THR A 69 -13.48 -0.81 10.82
C THR A 69 -13.33 -2.32 10.65
N GLU A 70 -14.28 -3.09 11.16
CA GLU A 70 -14.38 -4.53 10.87
C GLU A 70 -15.50 -4.77 9.85
N GLU A 71 -15.22 -5.59 8.85
CA GLU A 71 -16.18 -5.98 7.81
C GLU A 71 -16.16 -7.50 7.61
N THR A 72 -17.29 -8.06 7.20
CA THR A 72 -17.38 -9.48 6.82
C THR A 72 -17.10 -9.62 5.33
N ARG A 73 -16.12 -10.45 4.97
CA ARG A 73 -15.83 -10.85 3.59
C ARG A 73 -16.20 -12.30 3.35
N PHE A 74 -16.18 -12.69 2.08
CA PHE A 74 -16.50 -14.03 1.62
C PHE A 74 -15.37 -14.58 0.76
N ALA A 75 -14.92 -15.79 1.05
CA ALA A 75 -13.98 -16.58 0.26
C ALA A 75 -14.51 -18.00 0.21
N GLU A 76 -14.61 -18.58 -0.99
CA GLU A 76 -15.14 -19.95 -1.19
C GLU A 76 -16.47 -20.22 -0.46
N ASP A 77 -17.39 -19.25 -0.47
CA ASP A 77 -18.68 -19.26 0.23
C ASP A 77 -18.60 -19.26 1.79
N GLU A 78 -17.40 -19.18 2.36
CA GLU A 78 -17.17 -18.98 3.79
C GLU A 78 -17.06 -17.50 4.16
N LYS A 79 -17.71 -17.11 5.25
CA LYS A 79 -17.61 -15.76 5.82
C LYS A 79 -16.40 -15.67 6.73
N TYR A 80 -15.65 -14.58 6.63
CA TYR A 80 -14.56 -14.28 7.55
C TYR A 80 -14.48 -12.78 7.85
N PRO A 81 -14.08 -12.38 9.07
CA PRO A 81 -13.93 -10.97 9.41
C PRO A 81 -12.59 -10.41 8.91
N VAL A 82 -12.60 -9.14 8.52
CA VAL A 82 -11.41 -8.38 8.13
C VAL A 82 -11.45 -7.04 8.85
N ILE A 83 -10.35 -6.68 9.52
CA ILE A 83 -10.20 -5.33 10.08
C ILE A 83 -9.42 -4.49 9.07
N THR A 84 -9.98 -3.36 8.66
CA THR A 84 -9.35 -2.42 7.74
C THR A 84 -8.96 -1.15 8.47
N VAL A 85 -7.74 -0.68 8.22
CA VAL A 85 -7.24 0.64 8.66
C VAL A 85 -7.23 1.56 7.45
N LYS A 86 -7.92 2.70 7.53
CA LYS A 86 -8.07 3.67 6.44
C LYS A 86 -7.62 5.06 6.86
N GLN A 87 -7.03 5.80 5.93
CA GLN A 87 -6.89 7.25 6.05
C GLN A 87 -7.98 7.90 5.21
N ALA A 88 -8.91 8.59 5.87
CA ALA A 88 -10.19 8.98 5.28
C ALA A 88 -10.92 7.76 4.67
N ILE A 89 -10.94 7.65 3.33
CA ILE A 89 -11.56 6.53 2.61
C ILE A 89 -10.55 5.54 2.04
N GLU A 90 -9.27 5.91 1.99
CA GLU A 90 -8.22 5.11 1.34
C GLU A 90 -7.72 4.01 2.28
N PRO A 91 -7.74 2.73 1.86
CA PRO A 91 -7.22 1.65 2.68
C PRO A 91 -5.70 1.74 2.81
N LEU A 92 -5.21 1.66 4.05
CA LEU A 92 -3.78 1.50 4.33
C LEU A 92 -3.47 0.02 4.56
N LEU A 93 -4.28 -0.65 5.38
CA LEU A 93 -4.10 -2.04 5.79
C LEU A 93 -5.41 -2.82 5.72
N SER A 94 -5.33 -4.08 5.28
CA SER A 94 -6.34 -5.11 5.59
C SER A 94 -5.71 -6.18 6.47
N ILE A 95 -6.33 -6.46 7.60
CA ILE A 95 -5.83 -7.36 8.63
C ILE A 95 -6.77 -8.56 8.68
N ASN A 96 -6.20 -9.76 8.49
CA ASN A 96 -6.95 -11.00 8.47
C ASN A 96 -6.59 -11.87 9.68
N PRO A 97 -7.57 -12.53 10.30
CA PRO A 97 -7.36 -13.43 11.43
C PRO A 97 -6.73 -14.77 11.04
N ASP A 98 -6.22 -15.48 12.04
CA ASP A 98 -5.99 -16.93 11.97
C ASP A 98 -7.32 -17.71 11.87
N ALA A 99 -7.23 -19.00 11.57
CA ALA A 99 -8.41 -19.87 11.40
C ALA A 99 -9.30 -19.99 12.66
N ARG A 100 -8.81 -19.54 13.82
CA ARG A 100 -9.58 -19.52 15.09
C ARG A 100 -10.08 -18.12 15.44
N GLU A 101 -9.80 -17.12 14.59
CA GLU A 101 -10.11 -15.72 14.82
C GLU A 101 -9.49 -15.13 16.10
N GLN A 102 -8.36 -15.68 16.55
CA GLN A 102 -7.73 -15.27 17.81
C GLN A 102 -6.63 -14.25 17.62
N ASN A 103 -5.76 -14.45 16.63
CA ASN A 103 -4.61 -13.60 16.36
C ASN A 103 -4.56 -13.20 14.89
N ILE A 104 -3.70 -12.22 14.59
CA ILE A 104 -3.44 -11.80 13.22
C ILE A 104 -2.66 -12.89 12.48
N PHE A 105 -3.20 -13.34 11.35
CA PHE A 105 -2.52 -14.25 10.43
C PHE A 105 -1.87 -13.54 9.25
N SER A 106 -2.47 -12.45 8.77
CA SER A 106 -1.87 -11.66 7.71
C SER A 106 -2.29 -10.21 7.72
N ILE A 107 -1.41 -9.37 7.17
CA ILE A 107 -1.62 -7.95 6.99
C ILE A 107 -1.29 -7.64 5.54
N ILE A 108 -2.23 -7.07 4.81
CA ILE A 108 -2.06 -6.58 3.44
C ILE A 108 -1.86 -5.07 3.52
N VAL A 109 -0.77 -4.58 2.95
CA VAL A 109 -0.42 -3.17 2.83
C VAL A 109 -0.81 -2.68 1.44
N HIS A 110 -1.57 -1.59 1.40
CA HIS A 110 -2.17 -1.04 0.18
C HIS A 110 -1.62 0.34 -0.22
N ASP A 111 -0.90 1.04 0.67
CA ASP A 111 -0.43 2.42 0.42
C ASP A 111 0.99 2.63 0.96
N ASN A 112 1.81 3.40 0.23
CA ASN A 112 3.20 3.75 0.56
C ASN A 112 3.37 4.60 1.82
N LYS A 113 2.29 5.11 2.41
CA LYS A 113 2.27 5.66 3.77
C LYS A 113 2.68 4.61 4.80
N ILE A 114 2.50 3.33 4.50
CA ILE A 114 3.12 2.24 5.22
C ILE A 114 4.39 1.85 4.46
N GLY A 115 5.54 2.10 5.09
CA GLY A 115 6.83 1.81 4.50
C GLY A 115 7.09 0.31 4.47
N ASN A 116 8.03 -0.11 3.63
CA ASN A 116 8.51 -1.48 3.57
C ASN A 116 9.99 -1.49 3.95
N GLY A 117 10.34 -2.20 5.03
CA GLY A 117 11.72 -2.32 5.51
C GLY A 117 12.66 -3.03 4.54
N LEU A 118 12.12 -3.68 3.50
CA LEU A 118 12.88 -4.26 2.39
C LEU A 118 13.18 -3.25 1.27
N GLY A 119 12.72 -2.00 1.38
CA GLY A 119 13.03 -0.90 0.46
C GLY A 119 12.13 -0.77 -0.76
N HIS A 120 11.41 -1.83 -1.16
CA HIS A 120 10.51 -1.78 -2.32
C HIS A 120 9.17 -1.12 -1.99
N LYS A 121 8.67 -0.27 -2.87
CA LYS A 121 7.43 0.49 -2.67
C LYS A 121 6.32 -0.04 -3.58
N ILE A 122 5.07 0.19 -3.20
CA ILE A 122 3.94 0.02 -4.12
C ILE A 122 4.18 0.91 -5.34
N GLY A 123 4.01 0.33 -6.53
CA GLY A 123 4.36 0.91 -7.82
C GLY A 123 5.74 0.49 -8.37
N THR A 124 6.64 -0.08 -7.55
CA THR A 124 7.93 -0.59 -8.05
C THR A 124 7.70 -1.69 -9.09
N ARG A 125 8.44 -1.65 -10.20
CA ARG A 125 8.30 -2.64 -11.26
C ARG A 125 8.90 -3.98 -10.85
N PHE A 126 8.37 -5.05 -11.39
CA PHE A 126 8.87 -6.41 -11.17
C PHE A 126 10.37 -6.52 -11.49
N ALA A 127 10.80 -5.99 -12.64
CA ALA A 127 12.20 -6.05 -13.07
C ALA A 127 13.17 -5.21 -12.23
N ASP A 128 12.65 -4.26 -11.44
CA ASP A 128 13.47 -3.49 -10.50
C ASP A 128 13.69 -4.24 -9.17
N ILE A 129 12.93 -5.32 -8.92
CA ILE A 129 12.99 -6.15 -7.70
C ILE A 129 13.65 -7.49 -7.97
N TYR A 130 13.30 -8.14 -9.09
CA TYR A 130 13.77 -9.48 -9.44
C TYR A 130 14.62 -9.45 -10.70
N SER A 131 15.78 -10.11 -10.64
CA SER A 131 16.57 -10.44 -11.82
C SER A 131 16.06 -11.73 -12.47
N TYR A 132 16.31 -11.89 -13.78
CA TYR A 132 15.90 -13.08 -14.53
C TYR A 132 16.37 -14.41 -13.92
N ASP A 133 17.55 -14.40 -13.27
CA ASP A 133 18.18 -15.60 -12.72
C ASP A 133 17.77 -15.90 -11.26
N ASN A 134 17.05 -14.97 -10.61
CA ASN A 134 16.64 -15.09 -9.21
C ASN A 134 15.11 -15.05 -9.13
N THR A 135 14.50 -16.12 -9.64
CA THR A 135 13.06 -16.30 -9.57
C THR A 135 12.69 -16.82 -8.19
N GLU A 136 12.51 -15.89 -7.26
CA GLU A 136 11.72 -16.17 -6.06
C GLU A 136 10.41 -16.84 -6.48
N ARG A 137 9.89 -17.76 -5.65
CA ARG A 137 8.74 -18.59 -6.05
C ARG A 137 7.51 -17.70 -6.25
N CYS A 138 7.14 -17.47 -7.51
CA CYS A 138 5.93 -16.78 -7.90
C CYS A 138 4.80 -17.78 -8.18
N ALA A 139 3.56 -17.38 -7.88
CA ALA A 139 2.35 -18.12 -8.16
C ALA A 139 1.24 -17.17 -8.61
N PRO A 140 0.32 -17.62 -9.48
CA PRO A 140 -0.84 -16.80 -9.84
C PRO A 140 -1.73 -16.59 -8.62
N GLY A 141 -2.28 -15.39 -8.48
CA GLY A 141 -3.29 -15.07 -7.48
C GLY A 141 -4.58 -15.84 -7.72
N MET A 142 -5.18 -16.33 -6.65
CA MET A 142 -6.48 -17.00 -6.65
C MET A 142 -7.54 -16.10 -6.00
N GLU A 143 -8.82 -16.45 -6.16
CA GLU A 143 -9.95 -15.77 -5.53
C GLU A 143 -9.90 -14.23 -5.65
N GLU A 144 -9.81 -13.50 -4.53
CA GLU A 144 -9.74 -12.04 -4.46
C GLU A 144 -8.50 -11.45 -5.14
N TRP A 145 -7.47 -12.26 -5.37
CA TRP A 145 -6.24 -11.85 -6.05
C TRP A 145 -6.17 -12.36 -7.50
N ARG A 146 -7.28 -12.87 -8.03
CA ARG A 146 -7.36 -13.30 -9.43
C ARG A 146 -6.89 -12.20 -10.37
N GLY A 147 -6.03 -12.57 -11.32
CA GLY A 147 -5.43 -11.64 -12.29
C GLY A 147 -4.15 -10.95 -11.80
N LYS A 148 -3.70 -11.23 -10.58
CA LYS A 148 -2.43 -10.76 -10.01
C LYS A 148 -1.43 -11.91 -9.90
N VAL A 149 -0.16 -11.60 -9.64
CA VAL A 149 0.89 -12.59 -9.37
C VAL A 149 1.47 -12.34 -7.99
N MET A 150 1.55 -13.39 -7.17
CA MET A 150 2.19 -13.34 -5.87
C MET A 150 3.62 -13.87 -5.98
N CYS A 151 4.59 -13.13 -5.49
CA CYS A 151 5.98 -13.59 -5.39
C CYS A 151 6.49 -13.40 -3.97
N TYR A 152 7.34 -14.29 -3.47
CA TYR A 152 8.04 -14.01 -2.21
C TYR A 152 8.99 -12.83 -2.37
N ALA A 153 8.95 -11.90 -1.41
CA ALA A 153 9.91 -10.83 -1.36
C ALA A 153 11.34 -11.41 -1.19
N PRO A 154 12.35 -10.83 -1.86
CA PRO A 154 13.73 -11.29 -1.74
C PRO A 154 14.16 -11.41 -0.28
N HIS A 155 14.72 -12.57 0.08
CA HIS A 155 15.23 -12.87 1.43
C HIS A 155 14.17 -12.84 2.57
N ALA A 156 12.87 -12.78 2.27
CA ALA A 156 11.80 -12.71 3.28
C ALA A 156 10.65 -13.69 2.98
N ARG A 157 10.74 -14.90 3.55
CA ARG A 157 9.79 -16.00 3.28
C ARG A 157 8.35 -15.79 3.76
N ASN A 158 8.10 -14.76 4.57
CA ASN A 158 6.79 -14.46 5.10
C ASN A 158 6.25 -13.12 4.58
N ILE A 159 6.90 -12.53 3.58
CA ILE A 159 6.41 -11.35 2.88
C ILE A 159 6.18 -11.75 1.41
N LEU A 160 4.98 -11.47 0.91
CA LEU A 160 4.60 -11.67 -0.48
C LEU A 160 4.37 -10.31 -1.14
N TYR A 161 4.83 -10.18 -2.37
CA TYR A 161 4.57 -9.06 -3.25
C TYR A 161 3.51 -9.45 -4.25
N LEU A 162 2.46 -8.63 -4.33
CA LEU A 162 1.33 -8.84 -5.22
C LEU A 162 1.47 -7.90 -6.42
N PHE A 163 1.87 -8.46 -7.56
CA PHE A 163 2.08 -7.72 -8.80
C PHE A 163 0.82 -7.67 -9.63
N GLU A 164 0.63 -6.50 -10.25
CA GLU A 164 -0.48 -6.20 -11.12
C GLU A 164 0.03 -5.89 -12.52
N LYS A 165 -0.66 -6.42 -13.51
CA LYS A 165 -0.37 -6.12 -14.91
C LYS A 165 -0.68 -4.64 -15.22
N PRO A 166 0.07 -4.00 -16.13
CA PRO A 166 -0.25 -2.66 -16.60
C PRO A 166 -1.66 -2.59 -17.20
N ALA A 167 -2.33 -1.46 -17.04
CA ALA A 167 -3.67 -1.19 -17.58
C ALA A 167 -3.65 -0.88 -19.09
N VAL A 168 -2.92 -1.67 -19.89
CA VAL A 168 -2.84 -1.54 -21.34
C VAL A 168 -3.60 -2.66 -22.03
N ALA A 169 -4.26 -2.35 -23.15
CA ALA A 169 -4.79 -3.37 -24.04
C ALA A 169 -3.61 -4.26 -24.49
N ASN A 170 -3.71 -5.58 -24.28
CA ASN A 170 -2.69 -6.61 -24.57
C ASN A 170 -1.65 -6.90 -23.47
N ALA A 171 -1.84 -6.45 -22.22
CA ALA A 171 -1.03 -6.98 -21.13
C ALA A 171 -1.19 -8.52 -21.02
N PRO A 172 -0.10 -9.29 -20.81
CA PRO A 172 -0.14 -10.74 -20.72
C PRO A 172 -1.23 -11.23 -19.77
N VAL A 173 -1.98 -12.23 -20.22
CA VAL A 173 -3.03 -12.86 -19.41
C VAL A 173 -2.40 -14.00 -18.62
N LEU A 174 -2.90 -14.26 -17.40
CA LEU A 174 -2.59 -15.50 -16.70
C LEU A 174 -3.18 -16.66 -17.49
N GLU A 175 -2.34 -17.41 -18.20
CA GLU A 175 -2.77 -18.58 -18.96
C GLU A 175 -2.75 -19.83 -18.09
N ASN A 176 -3.80 -20.66 -18.21
CA ASN A 176 -3.87 -22.02 -17.65
C ASN A 176 -3.60 -22.15 -16.14
N GLY A 177 -3.83 -21.11 -15.35
CA GLY A 177 -3.59 -21.14 -13.91
C GLY A 177 -2.10 -21.20 -13.54
N ALA A 178 -1.20 -20.75 -14.43
CA ALA A 178 0.21 -20.54 -14.14
C ALA A 178 0.55 -19.04 -14.07
N ALA A 179 1.59 -18.69 -13.30
CA ALA A 179 2.17 -17.36 -13.36
C ALA A 179 2.87 -17.17 -14.73
N PRO A 180 2.84 -15.97 -15.32
CA PRO A 180 3.57 -15.70 -16.57
C PRO A 180 5.08 -15.86 -16.35
N ALA A 181 5.83 -16.06 -17.42
CA ALA A 181 7.28 -16.06 -17.34
C ALA A 181 7.78 -14.67 -16.87
N PRO A 182 8.89 -14.58 -16.10
CA PRO A 182 9.44 -13.31 -15.61
C PRO A 182 9.59 -12.22 -16.70
N ALA A 183 9.99 -12.60 -17.91
CA ALA A 183 10.11 -11.68 -19.05
C ALA A 183 8.79 -11.01 -19.45
N GLN A 184 7.66 -11.67 -19.24
CA GLN A 184 6.33 -11.13 -19.51
C GLN A 184 5.82 -10.22 -18.38
N MET A 185 6.49 -10.25 -17.22
CA MET A 185 6.13 -9.45 -16.04
C MET A 185 7.02 -8.23 -15.83
N THR A 186 8.00 -7.99 -16.70
CA THR A 186 9.01 -6.92 -16.57
C THR A 186 8.43 -5.57 -16.12
N ASP A 187 7.31 -5.14 -16.73
CA ASP A 187 6.65 -3.87 -16.45
C ASP A 187 5.46 -3.96 -15.47
N TRP A 188 5.18 -5.15 -14.93
CA TRP A 188 4.16 -5.30 -13.89
C TRP A 188 4.61 -4.55 -12.65
N THR A 189 3.65 -3.97 -11.93
CA THR A 189 3.95 -3.11 -10.77
C THR A 189 3.46 -3.75 -9.49
N LEU A 190 4.21 -3.53 -8.41
CA LEU A 190 3.84 -3.98 -7.07
C LEU A 190 2.57 -3.24 -6.62
N GLY A 191 1.43 -3.91 -6.56
CA GLY A 191 0.16 -3.31 -6.16
C GLY A 191 -0.11 -3.38 -4.65
N ALA A 192 0.34 -4.45 -4.00
CA ALA A 192 0.21 -4.62 -2.56
C ALA A 192 1.32 -5.49 -1.97
N ILE A 193 1.55 -5.36 -0.67
CA ILE A 193 2.51 -6.19 0.07
C ILE A 193 1.78 -6.97 1.16
N VAL A 194 1.93 -8.28 1.18
CA VAL A 194 1.28 -9.14 2.17
C VAL A 194 2.32 -9.66 3.15
N TRP A 195 2.20 -9.28 4.41
CA TRP A 195 2.88 -9.95 5.50
C TRP A 195 2.05 -11.14 5.98
N LYS A 196 2.67 -12.30 6.13
CA LYS A 196 2.08 -13.51 6.73
C LYS A 196 2.74 -13.75 8.08
N SER A 197 1.93 -14.14 9.06
CA SER A 197 2.40 -14.64 10.34
C SER A 197 3.35 -15.82 10.10
N PRO A 198 4.60 -15.77 10.59
CA PRO A 198 5.50 -16.90 10.52
C PRO A 198 4.86 -18.09 11.22
N ARG A 199 4.82 -19.26 10.56
CA ARG A 199 4.40 -20.48 11.25
C ARG A 199 5.32 -20.69 12.46
N PRO A 200 4.80 -21.00 13.66
CA PRO A 200 5.63 -21.48 14.74
C PRO A 200 6.46 -22.63 14.18
N ARG A 201 7.80 -22.56 14.31
CA ARG A 201 8.63 -23.73 14.00
C ARG A 201 8.13 -24.85 14.89
N THR A 202 7.49 -25.86 14.31
CA THR A 202 7.21 -27.09 15.05
C THR A 202 8.57 -27.58 15.51
N ARG A 203 8.82 -27.52 16.82
CA ARG A 203 10.08 -28.00 17.38
C ARG A 203 10.15 -29.47 17.02
N THR A 204 10.97 -29.83 16.03
CA THR A 204 11.27 -31.22 15.70
C THR A 204 11.65 -31.86 17.02
N ALA A 205 10.87 -32.86 17.46
CA ALA A 205 11.23 -33.64 18.62
C ALA A 205 12.65 -34.14 18.37
N SER A 206 13.59 -33.70 19.18
CA SER A 206 14.95 -34.22 19.16
C SER A 206 14.83 -35.70 19.49
N ALA A 207 14.98 -36.54 18.47
CA ALA A 207 15.19 -37.96 18.66
C ALA A 207 16.48 -38.09 19.49
N SER A 208 16.30 -38.41 20.76
CA SER A 208 17.38 -38.82 21.64
C SER A 208 17.63 -40.29 21.33
N ASN A 209 18.80 -40.61 20.78
CA ASN A 209 19.41 -41.94 20.80
C ASN A 209 20.67 -41.85 21.66
#